data_AF-A0A0A6PCU8-F1
#
_entry.id   AF-A0A0A6PCU8-F1
#
_cell.length_a   1.000
_cell.length_b   1.000
_cell.length_c   1.000
_cell.angle_alpha   90.00
_cell.angle_beta   90.00
_cell.angle_gamma   90.00
#
_symmetry.space_group_name_H-M   'P 1'
#
loop_
_entity.id
_entity.type
_entity.pdbx_description
1 polymer ?
#
loop_
_entity_poly.entity_id
_entity_poly.type
_entity_poly.pdbx_seq_one_letter_code
_entity_poly.pdbx_strand_id
1 'polypeptide(L)'
;MKKIVLAMVIALSPVIAEADAHNPFLHNEHFPDGYFLMPDSFPHFMGIYMKHGGMQKLKPTKEQKLVIEKQFVKMVPIIMKTATEIKTLETMIVSQVINDGKTAKDVSDALDKVANKRRELADLQIECLNVFKKTLTEEQYQLMIKLAIEQSKKR
;
A
#
# COMPACT_ATOMS: atom_id res chain seq x y z
N MET A 1 20.11 -42.70 27.31
CA MET A 1 19.60 -41.33 27.55
C MET A 1 20.01 -40.47 26.34
N LYS A 2 19.05 -40.10 25.47
CA LYS A 2 18.55 -38.71 25.27
C LYS A 2 19.69 -37.77 24.77
N LYS A 3 19.68 -37.16 23.57
CA LYS A 3 18.61 -36.74 22.66
C LYS A 3 19.15 -36.62 21.22
N ILE A 4 18.31 -37.00 20.26
CA ILE A 4 18.38 -36.61 18.85
C ILE A 4 18.14 -35.11 18.77
N VAL A 5 19.01 -34.35 18.10
CA VAL A 5 18.69 -33.00 17.62
C VAL A 5 18.69 -33.06 16.11
N LEU A 6 17.50 -33.27 15.58
CA LEU A 6 17.16 -33.14 14.18
C LEU A 6 17.30 -31.65 13.82
N ALA A 7 18.38 -31.29 13.14
CA ALA A 7 18.50 -29.99 12.50
C ALA A 7 17.55 -29.96 11.29
N MET A 8 16.28 -29.62 11.52
CA MET A 8 15.42 -29.10 10.47
C MET A 8 15.95 -27.72 10.09
N VAL A 9 16.92 -27.70 9.19
CA VAL A 9 17.21 -26.52 8.39
C VAL A 9 15.97 -26.32 7.54
N ILE A 10 15.13 -25.36 7.92
CA ILE A 10 14.12 -24.81 7.03
C ILE A 10 14.90 -24.13 5.91
N ALA A 11 15.23 -24.90 4.87
CA ALA A 11 15.55 -24.37 3.58
C ALA A 11 14.26 -23.73 3.03
N LEU A 12 13.97 -22.52 3.48
CA LEU A 12 13.12 -21.60 2.72
C LEU A 12 13.96 -21.19 1.52
N SER A 13 13.81 -22.01 0.48
CA SER A 13 14.61 -22.06 -0.72
C SER A 13 14.74 -20.68 -1.39
N PRO A 14 15.85 -20.42 -2.09
CA PRO A 14 16.02 -19.27 -3.01
C PRO A 14 14.91 -19.14 -4.08
N VAL A 15 14.02 -20.13 -4.20
CA VAL A 15 12.82 -20.15 -5.04
C VAL A 15 11.88 -18.96 -4.76
N ILE A 16 11.83 -18.43 -3.53
CA ILE A 16 10.99 -17.26 -3.23
C ILE A 16 11.57 -15.98 -3.87
N ALA A 17 12.89 -15.91 -4.07
CA ALA A 17 13.55 -14.76 -4.68
C ALA A 17 13.41 -14.72 -6.21
N GLU A 18 13.23 -15.87 -6.88
CA GLU A 18 12.95 -15.93 -8.32
C GLU A 18 11.48 -15.66 -8.67
N ALA A 19 10.55 -15.88 -7.73
CA ALA A 19 9.12 -15.69 -7.98
C ALA A 19 8.73 -14.22 -8.21
N ASP A 20 9.44 -13.26 -7.59
CA ASP A 20 9.12 -11.83 -7.66
C ASP A 20 9.31 -11.23 -9.07
N ALA A 21 10.13 -11.85 -9.93
CA ALA A 21 10.47 -11.31 -11.25
C ALA A 21 9.46 -11.65 -12.36
N HIS A 22 8.64 -12.69 -12.19
CA HIS A 22 7.80 -13.21 -13.27
C HIS A 22 6.48 -13.83 -12.79
N ASN A 23 5.65 -13.12 -12.01
CA ASN A 23 4.25 -13.50 -11.95
C ASN A 23 3.58 -13.10 -13.28
N PRO A 24 3.30 -14.03 -14.21
CA PRO A 24 2.74 -13.68 -15.51
C PRO A 24 1.29 -13.20 -15.39
N PHE A 25 0.67 -13.26 -14.21
CA PHE A 25 -0.70 -12.83 -13.99
C PHE A 25 -0.80 -11.39 -13.43
N LEU A 26 0.32 -10.76 -13.04
CA LEU A 26 0.36 -9.36 -12.57
C LEU A 26 0.45 -8.36 -13.73
N HIS A 27 -0.33 -8.57 -14.80
CA HIS A 27 -0.39 -7.60 -15.89
C HIS A 27 -1.06 -6.28 -15.44
N ASN A 28 -0.52 -5.14 -15.87
CA ASN A 28 -1.05 -3.80 -15.59
C ASN A 28 -1.12 -3.43 -14.09
N GLU A 29 -0.13 -3.85 -13.32
CA GLU A 29 0.01 -3.50 -11.90
C GLU A 29 0.16 -1.97 -11.71
N HIS A 30 -0.76 -1.37 -10.96
CA HIS A 30 -0.70 0.03 -10.57
C HIS A 30 0.02 0.18 -9.23
N PHE A 31 1.33 -0.04 -9.18
CA PHE A 31 2.07 0.03 -7.91
C PHE A 31 2.26 1.50 -7.43
N PRO A 32 2.08 1.81 -6.12
CA PRO A 32 1.53 0.97 -5.06
C PRO A 32 -0.01 1.05 -4.95
N ASP A 33 -0.66 1.95 -5.68
CA ASP A 33 -2.07 2.30 -5.57
C ASP A 33 -3.03 1.09 -5.68
N GLY A 34 -2.71 0.11 -6.53
CA GLY A 34 -3.47 -1.12 -6.72
C GLY A 34 -3.50 -2.06 -5.51
N TYR A 35 -2.66 -1.81 -4.50
CA TYR A 35 -2.63 -2.58 -3.26
C TYR A 35 -3.47 -1.97 -2.14
N PHE A 36 -3.99 -0.76 -2.30
CA PHE A 36 -4.91 -0.20 -1.32
C PHE A 36 -6.21 -1.00 -1.31
N LEU A 37 -6.86 -1.10 -0.14
CA LEU A 37 -8.12 -1.82 -0.01
C LEU A 37 -9.26 -1.17 -0.83
N MET A 38 -9.22 0.15 -0.97
CA MET A 38 -10.26 0.95 -1.62
C MET A 38 -9.62 2.05 -2.50
N PRO A 39 -8.89 1.66 -3.56
CA PRO A 39 -8.03 2.58 -4.33
C PRO A 39 -8.81 3.65 -5.09
N ASP A 40 -10.07 3.37 -5.41
CA ASP A 40 -10.97 4.27 -6.14
C ASP A 40 -12.03 4.94 -5.27
N SER A 41 -12.33 4.38 -4.09
CA SER A 41 -13.34 4.95 -3.18
C SER A 41 -12.79 6.09 -2.32
N PHE A 42 -11.48 6.12 -2.06
CA PHE A 42 -10.84 7.18 -1.30
C PHE A 42 -10.02 8.12 -2.20
N PRO A 43 -10.10 9.44 -1.97
CA PRO A 43 -9.27 10.37 -2.72
C PRO A 43 -7.81 10.27 -2.28
N HIS A 44 -6.89 10.36 -3.26
CA HIS A 44 -5.45 10.31 -3.01
C HIS A 44 -4.90 11.72 -2.73
N PHE A 45 -5.23 12.29 -1.56
CA PHE A 45 -4.84 13.67 -1.21
C PHE A 45 -3.33 13.91 -1.29
N MET A 46 -2.51 12.95 -0.87
CA MET A 46 -1.06 13.02 -1.02
C MET A 46 -0.65 13.14 -2.50
N GLY A 47 -1.23 12.32 -3.37
CA GLY A 47 -0.97 12.38 -4.82
C GLY A 47 -1.42 13.71 -5.43
N ILE A 48 -2.61 14.19 -5.05
CA ILE A 48 -3.14 15.48 -5.50
C ILE A 48 -2.22 16.63 -5.07
N TYR A 49 -1.81 16.62 -3.81
CA TYR A 49 -0.93 17.62 -3.23
C TYR A 49 0.44 17.66 -3.92
N MET A 50 1.08 16.49 -4.09
CA MET A 50 2.45 16.36 -4.56
C MET A 50 2.60 16.39 -6.08
N LYS A 51 1.66 15.77 -6.82
CA LYS A 51 1.82 15.47 -8.26
C LYS A 51 0.85 16.23 -9.16
N HIS A 52 -0.33 16.62 -8.65
CA HIS A 52 -1.39 17.21 -9.49
C HIS A 52 -1.62 18.70 -9.24
N GLY A 53 -0.56 19.42 -8.86
CA GLY A 53 -0.60 20.86 -8.68
C GLY A 53 -1.31 21.33 -7.40
N GLY A 54 -1.68 20.41 -6.50
CA GLY A 54 -2.44 20.72 -5.29
C GLY A 54 -1.69 21.68 -4.38
N MET A 55 -0.38 21.48 -4.17
CA MET A 55 0.43 22.40 -3.37
C MET A 55 0.40 23.85 -3.89
N GLN A 56 0.50 24.05 -5.21
CA GLN A 56 0.48 25.38 -5.82
C GLN A 56 -0.89 26.05 -5.70
N LYS A 57 -1.97 25.28 -5.85
CA LYS A 57 -3.34 25.79 -5.76
C LYS A 57 -3.75 26.11 -4.32
N LEU A 58 -3.39 25.25 -3.37
CA LEU A 58 -3.73 25.39 -1.95
C LEU A 58 -2.95 26.51 -1.25
N LYS A 59 -1.77 26.86 -1.78
CA LYS A 59 -0.86 27.87 -1.22
C LYS A 59 -0.70 27.74 0.32
N PRO A 60 -0.34 26.55 0.84
CA PRO A 60 -0.24 26.35 2.27
C PRO A 60 0.87 27.21 2.88
N THR A 61 0.69 27.63 4.13
CA THR A 61 1.73 28.35 4.89
C THR A 61 2.96 27.46 5.09
N LYS A 62 4.07 28.04 5.54
CA LYS A 62 5.29 27.27 5.83
C LYS A 62 5.03 26.22 6.91
N GLU A 63 4.27 26.57 7.94
CA GLU A 63 3.92 25.70 9.06
C GLU A 63 3.05 24.53 8.58
N GLN A 64 2.04 24.81 7.74
CA GLN A 64 1.19 23.77 7.16
C GLN A 64 1.98 22.79 6.30
N LYS A 65 2.89 23.29 5.46
CA LYS A 65 3.79 22.45 4.64
C LYS A 65 4.62 21.53 5.52
N LEU A 66 5.28 22.08 6.55
CA LEU A 66 6.13 21.29 7.44
C LEU A 66 5.36 20.16 8.13
N VAL A 67 4.12 20.41 8.58
CA VAL A 67 3.29 19.37 9.20
C VAL A 67 2.94 18.27 8.20
N ILE A 68 2.49 18.63 6.99
CA ILE A 68 2.10 17.68 5.94
C ILE A 68 3.32 16.85 5.48
N GLU A 69 4.42 17.51 5.14
CA GLU A 69 5.65 16.87 4.64
C GLU A 69 6.28 15.94 5.67
N LYS A 70 6.31 16.35 6.95
CA LYS A 70 6.80 15.49 8.05
C LYS A 70 6.00 14.20 8.16
N GLN A 71 4.69 14.24 7.88
CA GLN A 71 3.88 13.04 7.87
C GLN A 71 4.18 12.17 6.65
N PHE A 72 4.39 12.76 5.48
CA PHE A 72 4.72 12.01 4.26
C PHE A 72 6.05 11.28 4.36
N VAL A 73 7.07 11.91 4.96
CA VAL A 73 8.37 11.26 5.23
C VAL A 73 8.21 9.97 6.05
N LYS A 74 7.21 9.91 6.93
CA LYS A 74 6.91 8.70 7.72
C LYS A 74 6.07 7.68 6.95
N MET A 75 5.02 8.15 6.29
CA MET A 75 4.02 7.27 5.65
C MET A 75 4.55 6.60 4.39
N VAL A 76 5.25 7.33 3.53
CA VAL A 76 5.67 6.82 2.20
C VAL A 76 6.53 5.55 2.32
N PRO A 77 7.57 5.49 3.17
CA PRO A 77 8.35 4.26 3.34
C PRO A 77 7.49 3.06 3.80
N ILE A 78 6.52 3.31 4.69
CA ILE A 78 5.63 2.25 5.20
C ILE A 78 4.73 1.76 4.06
N ILE A 79 4.11 2.66 3.29
CA ILE A 79 3.26 2.31 2.14
C ILE A 79 4.05 1.46 1.14
N MET A 80 5.26 1.89 0.76
CA MET A 80 6.10 1.19 -0.21
C MET A 80 6.49 -0.20 0.29
N LYS A 81 6.88 -0.32 1.57
CA LYS A 81 7.22 -1.60 2.19
C LYS A 81 6.00 -2.53 2.22
N THR A 82 4.87 -2.06 2.74
CA THR A 82 3.65 -2.87 2.87
C THR A 82 3.13 -3.31 1.50
N ALA A 83 3.14 -2.44 0.49
CA ALA A 83 2.76 -2.81 -0.88
C ALA A 83 3.69 -3.88 -1.47
N THR A 84 4.99 -3.77 -1.24
CA THR A 84 5.97 -4.80 -1.65
C THR A 84 5.68 -6.14 -0.96
N GLU A 85 5.42 -6.12 0.35
CA GLU A 85 5.08 -7.34 1.09
C GLU A 85 3.78 -7.99 0.61
N ILE A 86 2.76 -7.19 0.24
CA ILE A 86 1.53 -7.72 -0.38
C ILE A 86 1.86 -8.37 -1.72
N LYS A 87 2.62 -7.70 -2.59
CA LYS A 87 3.03 -8.23 -3.90
C LYS A 87 3.75 -9.58 -3.77
N THR A 88 4.71 -9.66 -2.85
CA THR A 88 5.44 -10.90 -2.60
C THR A 88 4.52 -12.01 -2.11
N LEU A 89 3.59 -11.71 -1.18
CA LEU A 89 2.60 -12.68 -0.70
C LEU A 89 1.68 -13.16 -1.81
N GLU A 90 1.13 -12.26 -2.62
CA GLU A 90 0.24 -12.61 -3.73
C GLU A 90 0.97 -13.48 -4.76
N THR A 91 2.21 -13.16 -5.08
CA THR A 91 3.05 -13.95 -6.00
C THR A 91 3.33 -15.35 -5.45
N MET A 92 3.64 -15.45 -4.15
CA MET A 92 3.80 -16.74 -3.47
C MET A 92 2.50 -17.57 -3.52
N ILE A 93 1.35 -16.96 -3.22
CA ILE A 93 0.04 -17.63 -3.25
C ILE A 93 -0.25 -18.15 -4.66
N VAL A 94 -0.05 -17.31 -5.68
CA VAL A 94 -0.25 -17.71 -7.08
C VAL A 94 0.63 -18.91 -7.44
N SER A 95 1.92 -18.89 -7.10
CA SER A 95 2.81 -20.03 -7.35
C SER A 95 2.34 -21.29 -6.63
N GLN A 96 1.98 -21.19 -5.35
CA GLN A 96 1.52 -22.34 -4.55
C GLN A 96 0.23 -22.96 -5.10
N VAL A 97 -0.71 -22.14 -5.57
CA VAL A 97 -1.97 -22.64 -6.12
C VAL A 97 -1.76 -23.26 -7.50
N ILE A 98 -1.04 -22.58 -8.39
CA ILE A 98 -0.89 -23.00 -9.79
C ILE A 98 0.11 -24.15 -9.95
N ASN A 99 1.27 -24.06 -9.29
CA ASN A 99 2.36 -25.02 -9.48
C ASN A 99 2.28 -26.19 -8.50
N ASP A 100 1.87 -25.93 -7.25
CA ASP A 100 1.89 -26.95 -6.17
C ASP A 100 0.50 -27.53 -5.87
N GLY A 101 -0.56 -27.06 -6.56
CA GLY A 101 -1.94 -27.54 -6.38
C GLY A 101 -2.54 -27.23 -5.00
N LYS A 102 -2.04 -26.21 -4.31
CA LYS A 102 -2.52 -25.83 -2.97
C LYS A 102 -3.95 -25.32 -3.01
N THR A 103 -4.74 -25.68 -1.99
CA THR A 103 -6.13 -25.25 -1.85
C THR A 103 -6.22 -23.91 -1.11
N ALA A 104 -7.40 -23.29 -1.13
CA ALA A 104 -7.67 -22.10 -0.33
C ALA A 104 -7.38 -22.28 1.17
N LYS A 105 -7.57 -23.51 1.70
CA LYS A 105 -7.25 -23.83 3.10
C LYS A 105 -5.75 -23.86 3.35
N ASP A 106 -4.95 -24.31 2.38
CA ASP A 106 -3.49 -24.39 2.54
C ASP A 106 -2.82 -23.01 2.50
N VAL A 107 -3.45 -22.04 1.82
CA VAL A 107 -2.94 -20.67 1.69
C VAL A 107 -3.69 -19.65 2.56
N SER A 108 -4.58 -20.10 3.46
CA SER A 108 -5.46 -19.21 4.24
C SER A 108 -4.68 -18.17 5.04
N ASP A 109 -3.61 -18.58 5.72
CA ASP A 109 -2.79 -17.68 6.52
C ASP A 109 -2.11 -16.58 5.67
N ALA A 110 -1.76 -16.90 4.42
CA ALA A 110 -1.18 -15.93 3.50
C ALA A 110 -2.24 -14.96 2.98
N LEU A 111 -3.45 -15.44 2.68
CA LEU A 111 -4.59 -14.60 2.31
C LEU A 111 -4.97 -13.63 3.44
N ASP A 112 -5.03 -14.13 4.68
CA ASP A 112 -5.33 -13.30 5.86
C ASP A 112 -4.26 -12.21 6.06
N LYS A 113 -2.97 -12.55 5.83
CA LYS A 113 -1.89 -11.56 5.86
C LYS A 113 -2.05 -10.49 4.78
N VAL A 114 -2.43 -10.85 3.56
CA VAL A 114 -2.72 -9.88 2.49
C VAL A 114 -3.85 -8.95 2.91
N ALA A 115 -4.96 -9.51 3.40
CA ALA A 115 -6.12 -8.72 3.85
C ALA A 115 -5.73 -7.74 4.97
N ASN A 116 -4.97 -8.20 5.97
CA ASN A 116 -4.49 -7.35 7.06
C ASN A 116 -3.56 -6.23 6.57
N LYS A 117 -2.65 -6.51 5.64
CA LYS A 117 -1.77 -5.48 5.06
C LYS A 117 -2.52 -4.45 4.23
N ARG A 118 -3.54 -4.88 3.46
CA ARG A 118 -4.42 -3.95 2.74
C ARG A 118 -5.19 -3.03 3.70
N ARG A 119 -5.62 -3.57 4.85
CA ARG A 119 -6.20 -2.77 5.93
C ARG A 119 -5.19 -1.77 6.50
N GLU A 120 -3.94 -2.16 6.77
CA GLU A 120 -2.89 -1.24 7.22
C GLU A 120 -2.70 -0.07 6.23
N LEU A 121 -2.71 -0.33 4.92
CA LEU A 121 -2.66 0.72 3.90
C LEU A 121 -3.89 1.63 3.93
N ALA A 122 -5.08 1.07 4.17
CA ALA A 122 -6.30 1.86 4.32
C ALA A 122 -6.26 2.77 5.56
N ASP A 123 -5.73 2.27 6.69
CA ASP A 123 -5.55 3.05 7.91
C ASP A 123 -4.61 4.24 7.66
N LEU A 124 -3.50 4.03 6.94
CA LEU A 124 -2.58 5.11 6.52
C LEU A 124 -3.26 6.12 5.58
N GLN A 125 -4.12 5.65 4.66
CA GLN A 125 -4.88 6.53 3.79
C GLN A 125 -5.82 7.44 4.59
N ILE A 126 -6.55 6.88 5.57
CA ILE A 126 -7.43 7.63 6.47
C ILE A 126 -6.62 8.64 7.31
N GLU A 127 -5.48 8.23 7.83
CA GLU A 127 -4.59 9.13 8.58
C GLU A 127 -4.12 10.30 7.71
N CYS A 128 -3.77 10.05 6.45
CA CYS A 128 -3.39 11.09 5.50
C CYS A 128 -4.52 12.10 5.28
N LEU A 129 -5.77 11.64 5.07
CA LEU A 129 -6.94 12.52 4.94
C LEU A 129 -7.14 13.39 6.19
N ASN A 130 -6.98 12.79 7.37
CA ASN A 130 -7.11 13.50 8.65
C ASN A 130 -6.01 14.56 8.86
N VAL A 131 -4.78 14.31 8.40
CA VAL A 131 -3.69 15.29 8.46
C VAL A 131 -4.06 16.53 7.67
N PHE A 132 -4.62 16.37 6.46
CA PHE A 132 -5.09 17.49 5.66
C PHE A 132 -6.24 18.23 6.35
N LYS A 133 -7.26 17.54 6.87
CA LYS A 133 -8.39 18.18 7.56
C LYS A 133 -7.95 19.00 8.78
N LYS A 134 -6.97 18.50 9.53
CA LYS A 134 -6.47 19.17 10.75
C LYS A 134 -5.53 20.33 10.46
N THR A 135 -4.81 20.28 9.34
CA THR A 135 -3.73 21.24 9.05
C THR A 135 -4.19 22.39 8.17
N LEU A 136 -5.05 22.12 7.20
CA LEU A 136 -5.56 23.13 6.28
C LEU A 136 -6.63 24.01 6.93
N THR A 137 -6.76 25.25 6.46
CA THR A 137 -7.96 26.04 6.75
C THR A 137 -9.19 25.39 6.12
N GLU A 138 -10.39 25.77 6.57
CA GLU A 138 -11.61 25.22 5.98
C GLU A 138 -11.69 25.48 4.47
N GLU A 139 -11.35 26.69 4.03
CA GLU A 139 -11.32 27.06 2.60
C GLU A 139 -10.33 26.20 1.79
N GLN A 140 -9.11 26.00 2.32
CA GLN A 140 -8.10 25.15 1.69
C GLN A 140 -8.57 23.69 1.64
N TYR A 141 -9.19 23.19 2.71
CA TYR A 141 -9.68 21.82 2.75
C TYR A 141 -10.81 21.58 1.75
N GLN A 142 -11.75 22.52 1.62
CA GLN A 142 -12.79 22.45 0.58
C GLN A 142 -12.20 22.52 -0.83
N LEU A 143 -11.15 23.32 -1.05
CA LEU A 143 -10.42 23.32 -2.30
C LEU A 143 -9.74 21.97 -2.57
N MET A 144 -9.15 21.33 -1.55
CA MET A 144 -8.57 19.99 -1.68
C MET A 144 -9.63 18.95 -2.10
N ILE A 145 -10.81 18.97 -1.49
CA ILE A 145 -11.93 18.11 -1.88
C ILE A 145 -12.32 18.34 -3.34
N LYS A 146 -12.44 19.61 -3.76
CA LYS A 146 -12.77 19.95 -5.15
C LYS A 146 -11.73 19.39 -6.13
N LEU A 147 -10.44 19.53 -5.82
CA LEU A 147 -9.36 18.97 -6.64
C LEU A 147 -9.43 17.44 -6.71
N ALA A 148 -9.83 16.79 -5.62
CA ALA A 148 -10.03 15.34 -5.61
C ALA A 148 -11.20 14.91 -6.50
N ILE A 149 -12.33 15.62 -6.47
CA ILE A 149 -13.48 15.37 -7.34
C ILE A 149 -13.12 15.64 -8.82
N GLU A 150 -12.29 16.63 -9.11
CA GLU A 150 -11.80 16.89 -10.46
C GLU A 150 -10.87 15.77 -10.95
N GLN A 151 -10.02 15.24 -10.07
CA GLN A 151 -9.10 14.16 -10.41
C GLN A 151 -9.82 12.82 -10.60
N SER A 152 -10.88 12.53 -9.86
CA SER A 152 -11.64 11.28 -10.01
C SER A 152 -12.34 11.17 -11.36
N LYS A 153 -12.67 12.30 -12.01
CA LYS A 153 -13.27 12.33 -13.36
C LYS A 153 -12.27 12.03 -14.49
N LYS A 154 -10.98 11.98 -14.19
CA LYS A 154 -9.90 11.75 -15.18
C LYS A 154 -9.35 10.32 -15.14
N ARG A 155 -9.83 9.51 -14.19
CA ARG A 155 -9.56 8.08 -14.09
C ARG A 155 -10.61 7.34 -14.91
#